data_AF-A0A165QI58-F1
#
_entry.id   AF-A0A165QI58-F1
#
_cell.length_a   1.000
_cell.length_b   1.000
_cell.length_c   1.000
_cell.angle_alpha   90.00
_cell.angle_beta   90.00
_cell.angle_gamma   90.00
#
_symmetry.space_group_name_H-M   'P 1'
#
loop_
_entity.id
_entity.type
_entity.pdbx_description
1 polymer ?
#
loop_
_entity_poly.entity_id
_entity_poly.type
_entity_poly.pdbx_seq_one_letter_code
_entity_poly.pdbx_strand_id
1 'polypeptide(L)'
;MIKIAHFPVLIALSIVGACSSSEAPEEKTETSQQRTFTEEDKRIARLLTVGSDEIDESASPQYRATLCSLALQAIEGRMRGALSDEQLKAFAQAQSLYDQRARAGASAEDAQLTRDEVETAYPDESDRARFAIGCLQDLA
;
A
#
# COMPACT_ATOMS: atom_id res chain seq x y z
N MET A 1 -62.31 -1.32 -60.71
CA MET A 1 -61.89 -0.64 -59.47
C MET A 1 -60.69 0.23 -59.80
N ILE A 2 -60.87 1.56 -59.79
CA ILE A 2 -59.99 2.56 -60.39
C ILE A 2 -59.22 3.34 -59.30
N LYS A 3 -57.89 3.27 -59.43
CA LYS A 3 -56.78 4.23 -59.26
C LYS A 3 -57.00 5.71 -58.86
N ILE A 4 -56.01 6.21 -58.09
CA ILE A 4 -55.45 7.61 -57.96
C ILE A 4 -56.25 8.53 -56.98
N ALA A 5 -55.67 9.26 -56.00
CA ALA A 5 -54.70 10.35 -56.15
C ALA A 5 -54.13 10.91 -54.80
N HIS A 6 -52.82 11.24 -54.80
CA HIS A 6 -52.21 12.54 -54.41
C HIS A 6 -52.38 13.11 -52.98
N PHE A 7 -51.32 13.10 -52.14
CA PHE A 7 -50.22 14.09 -51.99
C PHE A 7 -50.38 14.84 -50.63
N PRO A 8 -49.38 15.58 -50.10
CA PRO A 8 -48.64 15.27 -48.89
C PRO A 8 -48.86 16.31 -47.77
N VAL A 9 -48.47 16.01 -46.53
CA VAL A 9 -48.26 17.06 -45.52
C VAL A 9 -46.96 16.77 -44.76
N LEU A 10 -45.97 17.60 -45.07
CA LEU A 10 -44.76 17.83 -44.28
C LEU A 10 -45.14 18.36 -42.90
N ILE A 11 -44.73 17.68 -41.83
CA ILE A 11 -44.44 18.34 -40.55
C ILE A 11 -43.16 17.72 -39.98
N ALA A 12 -42.03 18.37 -40.29
CA ALA A 12 -40.87 18.34 -39.43
C ALA A 12 -41.20 19.24 -38.22
N LEU A 13 -41.27 18.67 -37.02
CA LEU A 13 -41.19 19.44 -35.78
C LEU A 13 -40.14 18.80 -34.88
N SER A 14 -38.95 19.39 -34.93
CA SER A 14 -37.89 19.22 -33.95
C SER A 14 -38.40 19.68 -32.59
N ILE A 15 -38.56 18.77 -31.64
CA ILE A 15 -38.76 19.13 -30.23
C ILE A 15 -37.55 18.63 -29.47
N VAL A 16 -36.62 19.58 -29.32
CA VAL A 16 -35.74 19.83 -28.18
C VAL A 16 -35.81 18.76 -27.09
N GLY A 17 -34.72 18.01 -26.95
CA GLY A 17 -34.47 17.18 -25.77
C GLY A 17 -34.39 18.06 -24.54
N ALA A 18 -35.51 18.16 -23.82
CA ALA A 18 -35.52 18.61 -22.44
C ALA A 18 -34.93 17.48 -21.60
N CYS A 19 -33.69 17.65 -21.14
CA CYS A 19 -33.17 16.91 -19.99
C CYS A 19 -34.10 17.22 -18.82
N SER A 20 -35.01 16.30 -18.53
CA SER A 20 -35.78 16.31 -17.30
C SER A 20 -34.79 16.23 -16.15
N SER A 21 -34.72 17.32 -15.39
CA SER A 21 -34.03 17.39 -14.11
C SER A 21 -34.77 16.48 -13.15
N SER A 22 -34.36 15.21 -13.09
CA SER A 22 -34.69 14.34 -11.99
C SER A 22 -33.90 14.86 -10.80
N GLU A 23 -34.57 15.52 -9.85
CA GLU A 23 -34.03 15.78 -8.53
C GLU A 23 -33.47 14.47 -7.98
N ALA A 24 -32.13 14.41 -7.91
CA ALA A 24 -31.44 13.35 -7.21
C ALA A 24 -31.82 13.46 -5.72
N PRO A 25 -32.02 12.34 -5.02
CA PRO A 25 -32.20 12.38 -3.58
C PRO A 25 -30.97 13.08 -3.00
N GLU A 26 -31.16 14.08 -2.15
CA GLU A 26 -30.08 14.68 -1.38
C GLU A 26 -29.33 13.56 -0.65
N GLU A 27 -28.15 13.23 -1.18
CA GLU A 27 -27.16 12.45 -0.48
C GLU A 27 -26.80 13.31 0.73
N LYS A 28 -27.34 12.94 1.90
CA LYS A 28 -26.88 13.47 3.17
C LYS A 28 -25.38 13.27 3.15
N THR A 29 -24.64 14.36 2.99
CA THR A 29 -23.21 14.40 3.24
C THR A 29 -23.07 13.98 4.70
N GLU A 30 -22.86 12.68 4.93
CA GLU A 30 -22.29 12.20 6.17
C GLU A 30 -20.98 12.94 6.27
N THR A 31 -20.98 13.97 7.10
CA THR A 31 -19.78 14.65 7.53
C THR A 31 -18.98 13.54 8.17
N SER A 32 -18.00 13.00 7.43
CA SER A 32 -16.96 12.15 7.97
C SER A 32 -16.48 12.88 9.20
N GLN A 33 -16.93 12.44 10.39
CA GLN A 33 -16.42 12.97 11.63
C GLN A 33 -14.95 12.57 11.60
N GLN A 34 -14.08 13.51 11.24
CA GLN A 34 -12.64 13.37 11.46
C GLN A 34 -12.49 13.24 12.96
N ARG A 35 -12.50 11.98 13.44
CA ARG A 35 -12.24 11.67 14.83
C ARG A 35 -10.81 12.11 15.09
N THR A 36 -10.65 13.18 15.85
CA THR A 36 -9.35 13.58 16.34
C THR A 36 -8.93 12.56 17.41
N PHE A 37 -7.95 11.72 17.10
CA PHE A 37 -7.37 10.79 18.06
C PHE A 37 -6.58 11.55 19.12
N THR A 38 -6.75 11.16 20.38
CA THR A 38 -5.99 11.70 21.51
C THR A 38 -4.53 11.24 21.44
N GLU A 39 -3.63 11.91 22.16
CA GLU A 39 -2.24 11.45 22.28
C GLU A 39 -2.13 10.07 22.92
N GLU A 40 -3.08 9.73 23.80
CA GLU A 40 -3.18 8.41 24.40
C GLU A 40 -3.62 7.35 23.38
N ASP A 41 -4.60 7.66 22.52
CA ASP A 41 -5.01 6.78 21.42
C ASP A 41 -3.83 6.50 20.48
N LYS A 42 -3.06 7.54 20.13
CA LYS A 42 -1.86 7.41 19.31
C LYS A 42 -0.79 6.57 20.00
N ARG A 43 -0.61 6.74 21.32
CA ARG A 43 0.34 5.95 22.11
C ARG A 43 -0.05 4.47 22.12
N ILE A 44 -1.33 4.16 22.33
CA ILE A 44 -1.86 2.79 22.29
C ILE A 44 -1.67 2.20 20.88
N ALA A 45 -2.01 2.96 19.83
CA ALA A 45 -1.81 2.53 18.45
C ALA A 45 -0.34 2.21 18.17
N ARG A 46 0.61 3.05 18.61
CA ARG A 46 2.06 2.78 18.47
C ARG A 46 2.49 1.53 19.23
N LEU A 47 1.91 1.23 20.38
CA LEU A 47 2.24 0.00 21.13
C LEU A 47 1.71 -1.27 20.49
N LEU A 48 0.64 -1.18 19.70
CA LEU A 48 -0.06 -2.32 19.11
C LEU A 48 0.22 -2.49 17.61
N THR A 49 0.82 -1.49 16.96
CA THR A 49 1.12 -1.55 15.53
C THR A 49 2.34 -2.44 15.31
N VAL A 50 2.16 -3.51 14.56
CA VAL A 50 3.29 -4.28 14.02
C VAL A 50 3.89 -3.46 12.88
N GLY A 51 5.19 -3.17 12.95
CA GLY A 51 5.86 -2.30 11.99
C GLY A 51 6.12 -0.87 12.46
N SER A 52 5.73 -0.51 13.69
CA SER A 52 6.06 0.80 14.27
C SER A 52 7.32 0.78 15.13
N ASP A 53 8.10 -0.29 15.10
CA ASP A 53 9.43 -0.26 15.72
C ASP A 53 10.26 0.76 14.92
N GLU A 54 10.48 1.91 15.56
CA GLU A 54 11.21 3.02 14.96
C GLU A 54 12.67 2.58 14.79
N ILE A 55 13.05 2.35 13.54
CA ILE A 55 14.46 2.29 13.17
C ILE A 55 15.02 3.67 13.46
N ASP A 56 16.05 3.72 14.31
CA ASP A 56 16.77 4.94 14.68
C ASP A 56 16.89 5.88 13.47
N GLU A 57 16.44 7.12 13.61
CA GLU A 57 16.48 8.12 12.54
C GLU A 57 17.92 8.41 12.08
N SER A 58 18.90 8.17 12.96
CA SER A 58 20.32 8.30 12.64
C SER A 58 20.91 7.07 11.94
N ALA A 59 20.16 5.96 11.83
CA ALA A 59 20.61 4.77 11.14
C ALA A 59 20.89 5.08 9.67
N SER A 60 22.02 4.57 9.17
CA SER A 60 22.39 4.74 7.77
C SER A 60 21.35 4.09 6.84
N PRO A 61 21.20 4.58 5.59
CA PRO A 61 20.33 3.94 4.61
C PRO A 61 20.67 2.46 4.39
N GLN A 62 21.96 2.10 4.47
CA GLN A 62 22.42 0.72 4.34
C GLN A 62 21.98 -0.13 5.53
N TYR A 63 22.11 0.37 6.75
CA TYR A 63 21.66 -0.31 7.96
C TYR A 63 20.15 -0.57 7.91
N ARG A 64 19.37 0.46 7.57
CA ARG A 64 17.91 0.36 7.40
C ARG A 64 17.53 -0.68 6.35
N ALA A 65 18.21 -0.68 5.20
CA ALA A 65 17.95 -1.67 4.15
C ALA A 65 18.33 -3.10 4.59
N THR A 66 19.42 -3.25 5.33
CA THR A 66 19.86 -4.56 5.88
C THR A 66 18.86 -5.10 6.89
N LEU A 67 18.38 -4.25 7.80
CA LEU A 67 17.31 -4.61 8.74
C LEU A 67 16.03 -5.00 8.00
N CYS A 68 15.61 -4.26 6.98
CA CYS A 68 14.44 -4.60 6.19
C CYS A 68 14.59 -5.93 5.43
N SER A 69 15.76 -6.21 4.85
CA SER A 69 16.07 -7.50 4.21
C SER A 69 15.90 -8.66 5.22
N LEU A 70 16.54 -8.53 6.39
CA LEU A 70 16.48 -9.55 7.45
C LEU A 70 15.08 -9.71 8.03
N ALA A 71 14.33 -8.62 8.19
CA ALA A 71 12.96 -8.61 8.67
C ALA A 71 12.02 -9.38 7.72
N LEU A 72 12.12 -9.11 6.42
CA LEU A 72 11.34 -9.82 5.41
C LEU A 72 11.73 -11.31 5.35
N GLN A 73 13.02 -11.62 5.46
CA GLN A 73 13.49 -13.02 5.56
C GLN A 73 12.87 -13.74 6.77
N ALA A 74 12.78 -13.07 7.92
CA ALA A 74 12.21 -13.65 9.15
C ALA A 74 10.71 -13.98 9.06
N ILE A 75 9.95 -13.34 8.15
CA ILE A 75 8.52 -13.63 7.95
C ILE A 75 8.22 -14.47 6.70
N GLU A 76 9.20 -14.73 5.84
CA GLU A 76 9.01 -15.40 4.55
C GLU A 76 8.24 -16.72 4.69
N GLY A 77 8.64 -17.57 5.64
CA GLY A 77 7.99 -18.86 5.87
C GLY A 77 6.51 -18.74 6.23
N ARG A 78 6.13 -17.67 6.96
CA ARG A 78 4.73 -17.38 7.32
C ARG A 78 3.94 -16.88 6.12
N MET A 79 4.57 -16.09 5.25
CA MET A 79 3.93 -15.51 4.06
C MET A 79 3.54 -16.57 3.03
N ARG A 80 4.34 -17.64 2.87
CA ARG A 80 4.04 -18.73 1.92
C ARG A 80 2.67 -19.39 2.12
N GLY A 81 2.14 -19.41 3.34
CA GLY A 81 0.82 -19.96 3.64
C GLY A 81 -0.30 -18.93 3.73
N ALA A 82 0.03 -17.63 3.70
CA ALA A 82 -0.91 -16.54 3.96
C ALA A 82 -1.23 -15.70 2.71
N LEU A 83 -0.33 -15.70 1.72
CA LEU A 83 -0.41 -14.86 0.52
C LEU A 83 -0.81 -15.67 -0.72
N SER A 84 -1.47 -15.00 -1.68
CA SER A 84 -1.68 -15.55 -3.03
C SER A 84 -0.37 -15.62 -3.82
N ASP A 85 -0.35 -16.36 -4.93
CA ASP A 85 0.84 -16.46 -5.80
C ASP A 85 1.32 -15.10 -6.31
N GLU A 86 0.40 -14.18 -6.62
CA GLU A 86 0.74 -12.83 -7.06
C GLU A 86 1.36 -12.02 -5.91
N GLN A 87 0.79 -12.11 -4.71
CA GLN A 87 1.32 -11.46 -3.52
C GLN A 87 2.68 -12.04 -3.12
N LEU A 88 2.91 -13.35 -3.28
CA LEU A 88 4.21 -13.98 -3.05
C LEU A 88 5.28 -13.49 -4.04
N LYS A 89 4.91 -13.28 -5.31
CA LYS A 89 5.83 -12.68 -6.29
C LYS A 89 6.20 -11.25 -5.89
N ALA A 90 5.22 -10.45 -5.49
CA ALA A 90 5.47 -9.09 -5.00
C ALA A 90 6.34 -9.08 -3.73
N PHE A 91 6.10 -10.01 -2.80
CA PHE A 91 6.90 -10.18 -1.59
C PHE A 91 8.36 -10.53 -1.92
N ALA A 92 8.59 -11.47 -2.84
CA ALA A 92 9.94 -11.81 -3.30
C ALA A 92 10.65 -10.65 -4.01
N GLN A 93 9.91 -9.81 -4.74
CA GLN A 93 10.44 -8.58 -5.32
C GLN A 93 10.86 -7.58 -4.25
N ALA A 94 10.06 -7.41 -3.20
CA ALA A 94 10.41 -6.54 -2.07
C ALA A 94 11.67 -7.03 -1.33
N GLN A 95 11.80 -8.35 -1.10
CA GLN A 95 13.02 -8.94 -0.54
C GLN A 95 14.24 -8.63 -1.41
N SER A 96 14.15 -8.87 -2.72
CA SER A 96 15.25 -8.60 -3.65
C SER A 96 15.63 -7.13 -3.70
N LEU A 97 14.65 -6.21 -3.59
CA LEU A 97 14.90 -4.78 -3.57
C LEU A 97 15.69 -4.36 -2.33
N TYR A 98 15.31 -4.85 -1.14
CA TYR A 98 16.05 -4.54 0.08
C TYR A 98 17.42 -5.21 0.13
N ASP A 99 17.57 -6.44 -0.38
CA ASP A 99 18.87 -7.09 -0.54
C ASP A 99 19.84 -6.27 -1.41
N GLN A 100 19.33 -5.70 -2.51
CA GLN A 100 20.12 -4.83 -3.39
C GLN A 100 20.49 -3.53 -2.68
N ARG A 101 19.53 -2.90 -1.99
CA ARG A 101 19.77 -1.65 -1.23
C ARG A 101 20.76 -1.85 -0.09
N ALA A 102 20.72 -2.99 0.59
CA ALA A 102 21.62 -3.34 1.69
C ALA A 102 23.10 -3.48 1.23
N ARG A 103 23.32 -3.73 -0.06
CA ARG A 103 24.66 -3.89 -0.66
C ARG A 103 25.05 -2.71 -1.55
N ALA A 104 24.16 -1.75 -1.75
CA ALA A 104 24.37 -0.67 -2.71
C ALA A 104 25.50 0.26 -2.26
N GLY A 105 26.58 0.32 -3.05
CA GLY A 105 27.72 1.19 -2.78
C GLY A 105 28.63 0.74 -1.64
N ALA A 106 28.38 -0.43 -1.05
CA ALA A 106 29.19 -1.00 0.03
C ALA A 106 30.16 -2.06 -0.49
N SER A 107 31.31 -2.21 0.17
CA SER A 107 32.14 -3.39 -0.01
C SER A 107 31.46 -4.62 0.59
N ALA A 108 31.92 -5.82 0.20
CA ALA A 108 31.40 -7.05 0.80
C ALA A 108 31.67 -7.13 2.31
N GLU A 109 32.80 -6.56 2.76
CA GLU A 109 33.18 -6.50 4.17
C GLU A 109 32.25 -5.55 4.94
N ASP A 110 32.01 -4.34 4.44
CA ASP A 110 31.11 -3.38 5.08
C ASP A 110 29.66 -3.88 5.14
N ALA A 111 29.21 -4.57 4.07
CA ALA A 111 27.89 -5.18 4.03
C ALA A 111 27.75 -6.31 5.07
N GLN A 112 28.80 -7.10 5.27
CA GLN A 112 28.81 -8.15 6.29
C GLN A 112 28.85 -7.54 7.71
N LEU A 113 29.70 -6.52 7.93
CA LEU A 113 29.76 -5.81 9.21
C LEU A 113 28.39 -5.22 9.58
N THR A 114 27.72 -4.58 8.62
CA THR A 114 26.37 -4.03 8.83
C THR A 114 25.36 -5.13 9.17
N ARG A 115 25.44 -6.29 8.51
CA ARG A 115 24.59 -7.44 8.84
C ARG A 115 24.85 -7.91 10.27
N ASP A 116 26.11 -8.07 10.66
CA ASP A 116 26.50 -8.52 12.00
C ASP A 116 26.04 -7.53 13.08
N GLU A 117 26.12 -6.22 12.81
CA GLU A 117 25.59 -5.17 13.68
C GLU A 117 24.08 -5.30 13.87
N VAL A 118 23.32 -5.48 12.78
CA VAL A 118 21.86 -5.65 12.85
C VAL A 118 21.48 -6.92 13.59
N GLU A 119 22.16 -8.05 13.32
CA GLU A 119 21.90 -9.32 13.99
C GLU A 119 22.30 -9.28 15.47
N THR A 120 23.31 -8.48 15.83
CA THR A 120 23.68 -8.24 17.23
C THR A 120 22.65 -7.36 17.94
N ALA A 121 22.16 -6.32 17.28
CA ALA A 121 21.14 -5.41 17.83
C ALA A 121 19.77 -6.09 17.99
N TYR A 122 19.42 -6.97 17.05
CA TYR A 122 18.14 -7.69 17.02
C TYR A 122 18.39 -9.19 16.82
N PRO A 123 18.83 -9.92 17.86
CA PRO A 123 19.22 -11.33 17.74
C PRO A 123 18.03 -12.26 17.44
N ASP A 124 16.84 -11.91 17.92
CA ASP A 124 15.64 -12.73 17.77
C ASP A 124 14.94 -12.47 16.43
N GLU A 125 14.65 -13.55 15.68
CA GLU A 125 13.86 -13.47 14.44
C GLU A 125 12.49 -12.83 14.64
N SER A 126 11.88 -13.07 15.80
CA SER A 126 10.57 -12.50 16.15
C SER A 126 10.62 -10.98 16.28
N ASP A 127 11.74 -10.42 16.75
CA ASP A 127 11.93 -8.98 16.85
C ASP A 127 12.17 -8.38 15.47
N ARG A 128 13.03 -9.01 14.65
CA ARG A 128 13.24 -8.60 13.25
C ARG A 128 11.94 -8.65 12.45
N ALA A 129 11.10 -9.66 12.66
CA ALA A 129 9.81 -9.81 12.00
C ALA A 129 8.85 -8.63 12.23
N ARG A 130 8.98 -7.91 13.36
CA ARG A 130 8.14 -6.74 13.64
C ARG A 130 8.40 -5.59 12.67
N PHE A 131 9.63 -5.43 12.18
CA PHE A 131 9.99 -4.38 11.22
C PHE A 131 9.46 -4.63 9.80
N ALA A 132 9.10 -5.88 9.46
CA ALA A 132 8.78 -6.25 8.09
C ALA A 132 7.60 -5.47 7.50
N ILE A 133 6.55 -5.21 8.28
CA ILE A 133 5.39 -4.44 7.83
C ILE A 133 5.77 -2.98 7.58
N GLY A 134 6.55 -2.37 8.48
CA GLY A 134 7.03 -0.99 8.31
C GLY A 134 7.88 -0.85 7.05
N CYS A 135 8.79 -1.80 6.81
CA CYS A 135 9.59 -1.84 5.59
C CYS A 135 8.74 -1.98 4.31
N LEU A 136 7.63 -2.72 4.34
CA LEU A 136 6.74 -2.79 3.17
C LEU A 136 5.94 -1.50 2.97
N GLN A 137 5.54 -0.83 4.05
CA GLN A 137 4.85 0.46 4.00
C GLN A 137 5.74 1.57 3.43
N ASP A 138 7.03 1.56 3.73
CA ASP A 138 8.02 2.50 3.18
C ASP A 138 8.20 2.39 1.65
N LEU A 139 7.69 1.33 1.01
CA LEU A 139 7.71 1.17 -0.45
C LEU A 139 6.49 1.81 -1.15
N ALA A 140 5.46 2.21 -0.41
CA ALA A 140 4.20 2.76 -0.92
C ALA A 140 4.21 4.30 -0.91
#